data_AF-A0A455U2H0-F1
#
_entry.id   AF-A0A455U2H0-F1
#
_cell.length_a   1.000
_cell.length_b   1.000
_cell.length_c   1.000
_cell.angle_alpha   90.00
_cell.angle_beta   90.00
_cell.angle_gamma   90.00
#
_symmetry.space_group_name_H-M   'P 1'
#
loop_
_entity.id
_entity.type
_entity.pdbx_description
1 polymer ?
#
loop_
_entity_poly.entity_id
_entity_poly.type
_entity_poly.pdbx_seq_one_letter_code
_entity_poly.pdbx_strand_id
1 'polypeptide(L)'
;MVAAAAAPARSASPRLNSWPDNGNLDKARRLLWPIKQKYGEKLSWADLLVLAGNRALETMGFKTFGFGFGRSDIWAPEDDIYWGPEAEWLGDKDERYTGSFEDGNRVLDNPLAAVQMGLIYVNPEGPNGVPDAAKSAMDVRETFARMGMNDRETVALTVGGHTFGKMHGNGPADAVGGAPEEAKINEMGVGWANKHETGLGEYTITSGLEGAWTPTPTKWDNTYLETIFSHEWKVKKSPLAQTSGNR
;
A
#
# COMPACT_ATOMS: atom_id res chain seq x y z
N MET A 1 -3.09 3.63 -0.88
CA MET A 1 -2.80 3.95 0.53
C MET A 1 -2.11 2.75 1.16
N VAL A 2 -0.80 2.83 1.42
CA VAL A 2 -0.06 1.74 2.05
C VAL A 2 -0.19 1.89 3.57
N ALA A 3 -1.14 1.19 4.19
CA ALA A 3 -1.13 1.00 5.64
C ALA A 3 -0.52 -0.37 5.94
N ALA A 4 0.78 -0.40 6.24
CA ALA A 4 1.34 -1.58 6.89
C ALA A 4 0.71 -1.68 8.28
N ALA A 5 -0.01 -2.76 8.57
CA ALA A 5 -0.50 -3.04 9.92
C ALA A 5 0.68 -3.02 10.90
N ALA A 6 0.68 -2.04 11.80
CA ALA A 6 1.80 -1.68 12.67
C ALA A 6 1.88 -2.51 13.98
N ALA A 7 1.46 -3.78 13.93
CA ALA A 7 1.62 -4.75 15.02
C ALA A 7 2.69 -5.80 14.64
N PRO A 8 3.28 -6.51 15.63
CA PRO A 8 4.73 -6.73 15.75
C PRO A 8 5.43 -7.04 14.41
N ALA A 9 6.29 -6.12 13.94
CA ALA A 9 7.11 -6.21 12.72
C ALA A 9 6.52 -6.96 11.50
N ARG A 10 5.19 -6.97 11.34
CA ARG A 10 4.46 -7.84 10.40
C ARG A 10 4.90 -7.67 8.96
N SER A 11 5.32 -6.46 8.57
CA SER A 11 5.82 -6.16 7.22
C SER A 11 7.09 -6.94 6.81
N ALA A 12 7.79 -7.60 7.75
CA ALA A 12 8.94 -8.47 7.47
C ALA A 12 8.58 -9.97 7.38
N SER A 13 7.33 -10.35 7.64
CA SER A 13 6.82 -11.72 7.52
C SER A 13 6.81 -12.20 6.06
N PRO A 14 7.14 -13.48 5.75
CA PRO A 14 7.19 -14.04 4.39
C PRO A 14 5.95 -13.80 3.51
N ARG A 15 4.76 -13.67 4.10
CA ARG A 15 3.55 -13.33 3.31
C ARG A 15 3.47 -11.83 3.03
N LEU A 16 3.57 -11.01 4.08
CA LEU A 16 3.38 -9.56 3.97
C LEU A 16 4.57 -8.86 3.29
N ASN A 17 5.78 -9.40 3.39
CA ASN A 17 6.96 -8.82 2.74
C ASN A 17 6.90 -8.89 1.21
N SER A 18 5.98 -9.69 0.65
CA SER A 18 5.84 -10.02 -0.77
C SER A 18 4.44 -9.76 -1.33
N TRP A 19 3.52 -9.19 -0.55
CA TRP A 19 2.23 -8.74 -1.06
C TRP A 19 2.40 -7.70 -2.18
N PRO A 20 1.59 -7.74 -3.25
CA PRO A 20 1.63 -6.75 -4.34
C PRO A 20 1.56 -5.30 -3.85
N ASP A 21 0.69 -4.99 -2.89
CA ASP A 21 0.52 -3.63 -2.35
C ASP A 21 1.71 -3.17 -1.48
N ASN A 22 2.58 -4.12 -1.08
CA ASN A 22 3.84 -3.84 -0.38
C ASN A 22 5.04 -3.75 -1.32
N GLY A 23 4.80 -3.66 -2.64
CA GLY A 23 5.83 -3.45 -3.66
C GLY A 23 6.82 -2.37 -3.26
N ASN A 24 8.11 -2.68 -3.40
CA ASN A 24 9.24 -1.81 -3.06
C ASN A 24 9.39 -1.37 -1.59
N LEU A 25 8.53 -1.79 -0.66
CA LEU A 25 8.72 -1.50 0.76
C LEU A 25 9.90 -2.26 1.38
N ASP A 26 10.38 -3.32 0.72
CA ASP A 26 11.67 -3.96 1.02
C ASP A 26 12.84 -2.95 0.94
N LYS A 27 12.83 -2.04 -0.04
CA LYS A 27 13.84 -0.96 -0.16
C LYS A 27 13.66 0.05 0.98
N ALA A 28 12.43 0.42 1.30
CA ALA A 28 12.15 1.33 2.41
C ALA A 28 12.65 0.76 3.75
N ARG A 29 12.41 -0.52 4.03
CA ARG A 29 12.95 -1.22 5.21
C ARG A 29 14.48 -1.25 5.19
N ARG A 30 15.08 -1.52 4.03
CA ARG A 30 16.55 -1.53 3.87
C ARG A 30 17.19 -0.18 4.15
N LEU A 31 16.54 0.93 3.79
CA LEU A 31 17.02 2.29 4.11
C LEU A 31 17.05 2.57 5.62
N LEU A 32 16.20 1.92 6.40
CA LEU A 32 16.17 2.03 7.87
C LEU A 32 17.18 1.12 8.57
N TRP A 33 17.78 0.16 7.86
CA TRP A 33 18.74 -0.80 8.44
C TRP A 33 19.91 -0.13 9.18
N PRO A 34 20.58 0.91 8.67
CA PRO A 34 21.67 1.55 9.40
C PRO A 34 21.22 2.14 10.76
N ILE A 35 19.98 2.62 10.86
CA ILE A 35 19.39 3.09 12.12
C ILE A 35 19.16 1.90 13.06
N LYS A 36 18.54 0.82 12.56
CA LYS A 36 18.34 -0.40 13.35
C LYS A 36 19.67 -0.96 13.86
N GLN A 37 20.69 -1.00 13.00
CA GLN A 37 22.04 -1.47 13.34
C GLN A 37 22.68 -0.61 14.43
N LYS A 38 22.54 0.72 14.35
CA LYS A 38 23.08 1.67 15.33
C LYS A 38 22.45 1.49 16.73
N TYR A 39 21.13 1.30 16.79
CA TYR A 39 20.40 1.24 18.07
C TYR A 39 20.19 -0.18 18.59
N GLY A 40 20.43 -1.21 17.77
CA GLY A 40 20.38 -2.61 18.17
C GLY A 40 19.03 -2.99 18.77
N GLU A 41 19.07 -3.75 19.86
CA GLU A 41 17.89 -4.23 20.58
C GLU A 41 17.13 -3.13 21.34
N LYS A 42 17.72 -1.95 21.53
CA LYS A 42 17.05 -0.81 22.17
C LYS A 42 15.91 -0.24 21.34
N LEU A 43 15.83 -0.61 20.06
CA LEU A 43 14.81 -0.18 19.13
C LEU A 43 14.37 -1.39 18.29
N SER A 44 13.12 -1.82 18.46
CA SER A 44 12.52 -2.87 17.64
C SER A 44 12.30 -2.39 16.20
N TRP A 45 12.27 -3.31 15.24
CA TRP A 45 11.77 -3.00 13.90
C TRP A 45 10.33 -2.52 13.93
N ALA A 46 9.49 -3.16 14.76
CA ALA A 46 8.10 -2.79 14.93
C ALA A 46 7.92 -1.30 15.29
N ASP A 47 8.68 -0.79 16.25
CA ASP A 47 8.63 0.64 16.60
C ASP A 47 9.35 1.51 15.57
N LEU A 48 10.49 1.08 15.02
CA LEU A 48 11.25 1.86 14.04
C LEU A 48 10.43 2.18 12.79
N LEU A 49 9.63 1.24 12.29
CA LEU A 49 8.81 1.44 11.09
C LEU A 49 7.76 2.53 11.30
N VAL A 50 7.07 2.51 12.45
CA VAL A 50 6.05 3.51 12.78
C VAL A 50 6.70 4.85 13.12
N LEU A 51 7.82 4.83 13.85
CA LEU A 51 8.58 6.03 14.19
C LEU A 51 9.09 6.75 12.94
N ALA A 52 9.57 6.00 11.94
CA ALA A 52 10.02 6.57 10.67
C ALA A 52 8.88 7.31 9.96
N GLY A 53 7.68 6.73 9.91
CA GLY A 53 6.49 7.39 9.38
C GLY A 53 6.12 8.66 10.16
N ASN A 54 6.12 8.59 11.50
CA ASN A 54 5.82 9.75 12.36
C ASN A 54 6.83 10.89 12.14
N ARG A 55 8.13 10.54 12.07
CA ARG A 55 9.20 11.52 11.80
C ARG A 55 9.13 12.11 10.40
N ALA A 56 8.77 11.32 9.39
CA ALA A 56 8.59 11.82 8.03
C ALA A 56 7.52 12.93 7.99
N LEU A 57 6.36 12.70 8.61
CA LEU A 57 5.30 13.71 8.72
C LEU A 57 5.78 15.00 9.38
N GLU A 58 6.48 14.88 10.52
CA GLU A 58 7.00 16.04 11.25
C GLU A 58 8.04 16.83 10.45
N THR A 59 8.90 16.15 9.70
CA THR A 59 9.90 16.81 8.84
C THR A 59 9.28 17.51 7.64
N MET A 60 8.09 17.08 7.19
CA MET A 60 7.35 17.69 6.09
C MET A 60 6.36 18.76 6.58
N GLY A 61 6.40 19.14 7.86
CA GLY A 61 5.60 20.25 8.42
C GLY A 61 4.24 19.85 9.00
N PHE A 62 3.94 18.55 9.13
CA PHE A 62 2.74 18.07 9.82
C PHE A 62 3.06 17.76 11.29
N LYS A 63 2.41 18.46 12.23
CA LYS A 63 2.55 18.17 13.66
C LYS A 63 1.72 16.94 14.02
N THR A 64 2.41 15.86 14.40
CA THR A 64 1.75 14.63 14.85
C THR A 64 1.16 14.79 16.25
N PHE A 65 0.24 13.90 16.62
CA PHE A 65 -0.36 13.89 17.96
C PHE A 65 0.66 13.47 19.04
N GLY A 66 1.54 12.53 18.70
CA GLY A 66 2.57 11.99 19.58
C GLY A 66 3.01 10.61 19.12
N PHE A 67 3.97 10.01 19.84
CA PHE A 67 4.47 8.67 19.54
C PHE A 67 4.77 7.90 20.84
N GLY A 68 4.48 6.59 20.83
CA GLY A 68 4.77 5.67 21.94
C GLY A 68 5.52 4.43 21.45
N PHE A 69 6.63 4.12 22.13
CA PHE A 69 7.37 2.87 21.99
C PHE A 69 6.70 1.73 22.78
N GLY A 70 7.11 0.49 22.52
CA GLY A 70 6.72 -0.67 23.30
C GLY A 70 6.38 -1.90 22.47
N ARG A 71 6.49 -1.83 21.14
CA ARG A 71 6.25 -3.00 20.28
C ARG A 71 7.47 -3.90 20.29
N SER A 72 7.30 -5.17 20.62
CA SER A 72 8.34 -6.18 20.46
C SER A 72 8.41 -6.67 19.01
N ASP A 73 9.60 -7.06 18.57
CA ASP A 73 9.77 -7.79 17.32
C ASP A 73 9.30 -9.24 17.50
N ILE A 74 8.78 -9.82 16.42
CA ILE A 74 8.55 -11.26 16.26
C ILE A 74 9.60 -11.84 15.33
N TRP A 75 9.86 -13.14 15.45
CA TRP A 75 10.95 -13.82 14.77
C TRP A 75 10.48 -14.84 13.73
N ALA A 76 9.16 -14.98 13.56
CA ALA A 76 8.50 -15.86 12.61
C ALA A 76 7.16 -15.24 12.17
N PRO A 77 6.65 -15.59 10.98
CA PRO A 77 5.28 -15.27 10.59
C PRO A 77 4.26 -15.77 11.62
N GLU A 78 3.15 -15.04 11.74
CA GLU A 78 1.93 -15.51 12.38
C GLU A 78 1.19 -16.44 11.41
N ASP A 79 0.96 -17.70 11.81
CA ASP A 79 0.28 -18.72 11.01
C ASP A 79 -1.24 -18.79 11.26
N ASP A 80 -1.74 -18.03 12.23
CA ASP A 80 -3.13 -18.02 12.70
C ASP A 80 -4.01 -16.96 12.01
N ILE A 81 -3.46 -16.19 11.06
CA ILE A 81 -4.20 -15.16 10.34
C ILE A 81 -4.82 -15.74 9.05
N TYR A 82 -6.14 -15.74 9.00
CA TYR A 82 -6.90 -16.02 7.78
C TYR A 82 -6.97 -14.77 6.89
N TRP A 83 -6.22 -14.77 5.78
CA TRP A 83 -6.14 -13.65 4.83
C TRP A 83 -7.17 -13.69 3.68
N GLY A 84 -7.89 -14.80 3.55
CA GLY A 84 -8.89 -15.00 2.51
C GLY A 84 -8.83 -16.41 1.89
N PRO A 85 -9.85 -16.77 1.10
CA PRO A 85 -9.96 -18.08 0.46
C PRO A 85 -9.07 -18.25 -0.78
N GLU A 86 -8.57 -17.15 -1.36
CA GLU A 86 -7.99 -17.16 -2.70
C GLU A 86 -6.62 -17.82 -2.76
N ALA A 87 -6.37 -18.51 -3.87
CA ALA A 87 -5.06 -19.06 -4.21
C ALA A 87 -4.19 -18.11 -5.06
N GLU A 88 -4.75 -17.02 -5.57
CA GLU A 88 -4.11 -16.08 -6.50
C GLU A 88 -4.10 -14.66 -5.92
N TRP A 89 -2.99 -13.93 -6.14
CA TRP A 89 -2.90 -12.51 -5.79
C TRP A 89 -3.82 -11.68 -6.68
N LEU A 90 -4.48 -10.68 -6.09
CA LEU A 90 -5.32 -9.71 -6.81
C LEU A 90 -6.40 -10.38 -7.70
N GLY A 91 -6.90 -11.55 -7.30
CA GLY A 91 -7.97 -12.24 -8.02
C GLY A 91 -9.22 -11.36 -8.15
N ASP A 92 -9.91 -11.50 -9.28
CA ASP A 92 -11.11 -10.76 -9.68
C ASP A 92 -12.40 -11.60 -9.59
N LYS A 93 -12.27 -12.83 -9.09
CA LYS A 93 -13.36 -13.82 -8.99
C LYS A 93 -14.31 -13.59 -7.81
N ASP A 94 -14.11 -12.51 -7.04
CA ASP A 94 -14.92 -12.15 -5.87
C ASP A 94 -15.13 -13.30 -4.86
N GLU A 95 -14.16 -14.22 -4.72
CA GLU A 95 -14.29 -15.44 -3.87
C GLU A 95 -14.54 -15.13 -2.39
N ARG A 96 -14.10 -13.96 -1.93
CA ARG A 96 -14.32 -13.44 -0.57
C ARG A 96 -15.65 -12.70 -0.40
N TYR A 97 -16.48 -12.65 -1.44
CA TYR A 97 -17.76 -11.96 -1.40
C TYR A 97 -18.91 -12.94 -1.62
N THR A 98 -20.01 -12.66 -0.94
CA THR A 98 -21.33 -13.17 -1.31
C THR A 98 -22.18 -12.03 -1.85
N GLY A 99 -23.07 -12.30 -2.79
CA GLY A 99 -23.89 -11.27 -3.44
C GLY A 99 -23.13 -10.42 -4.46
N SER A 100 -23.74 -9.31 -4.90
CA SER A 100 -23.17 -8.42 -5.93
C SER A 100 -23.49 -6.95 -5.66
N PHE A 101 -22.77 -6.03 -6.31
CA PHE A 101 -23.08 -4.61 -6.24
C PHE A 101 -24.46 -4.31 -6.84
N GLU A 102 -24.78 -5.00 -7.94
CA GLU A 102 -25.96 -4.85 -8.75
C GLU A 102 -27.22 -5.27 -7.99
N ASP A 103 -27.11 -6.32 -7.18
CA ASP A 103 -28.20 -6.82 -6.33
C ASP A 103 -28.29 -6.07 -4.98
N GLY A 104 -27.33 -5.17 -4.70
CA GLY A 104 -27.28 -4.39 -3.46
C GLY A 104 -27.06 -5.23 -2.19
N ASN A 105 -26.63 -6.47 -2.33
CA ASN A 105 -26.46 -7.44 -1.25
C ASN A 105 -25.03 -7.99 -1.14
N ARG A 106 -24.04 -7.32 -1.76
CA ARG A 106 -22.62 -7.68 -1.65
C ARG A 106 -22.16 -7.61 -0.20
N VAL A 107 -21.58 -8.69 0.29
CA VAL A 107 -21.04 -8.80 1.65
C VAL A 107 -19.65 -9.42 1.58
N LEU A 108 -18.65 -8.72 2.12
CA LEU A 108 -17.30 -9.25 2.29
C LEU A 108 -17.27 -10.27 3.44
N ASP A 109 -16.60 -11.39 3.25
CA ASP A 109 -16.48 -12.44 4.26
C ASP A 109 -15.80 -11.94 5.53
N ASN A 110 -16.34 -12.34 6.70
CA ASN A 110 -15.78 -12.00 8.00
C ASN A 110 -14.64 -13.00 8.34
N PRO A 111 -13.45 -12.58 8.82
CA PRO A 111 -13.06 -11.25 9.32
C PRO A 111 -12.24 -10.40 8.34
N LEU A 112 -12.39 -10.61 7.03
CA LEU A 112 -11.58 -9.91 6.04
C LEU A 112 -11.91 -8.43 6.02
N ALA A 113 -10.87 -7.61 5.82
CA ALA A 113 -10.95 -6.14 5.78
C ALA A 113 -10.25 -5.54 4.54
N ALA A 114 -10.01 -6.36 3.52
CA ALA A 114 -9.46 -5.94 2.23
C ALA A 114 -10.29 -6.54 1.10
N VAL A 115 -10.40 -5.82 -0.03
CA VAL A 115 -11.26 -6.24 -1.15
C VAL A 115 -10.65 -7.30 -2.05
N GLN A 116 -9.33 -7.51 -1.99
CA GLN A 116 -8.63 -8.55 -2.74
C GLN A 116 -7.43 -9.08 -1.95
N MET A 117 -7.03 -10.31 -2.25
CA MET A 117 -5.86 -10.93 -1.64
C MET A 117 -4.60 -10.18 -2.06
N GLY A 118 -3.80 -9.74 -1.09
CA GLY A 118 -2.56 -8.99 -1.35
C GLY A 118 -2.70 -7.46 -1.36
N LEU A 119 -3.89 -6.92 -1.09
CA LEU A 119 -4.13 -5.49 -0.88
C LEU A 119 -4.28 -5.15 0.60
N ILE A 120 -3.98 -3.89 0.95
CA ILE A 120 -4.20 -3.39 2.32
C ILE A 120 -5.69 -3.11 2.59
N TYR A 121 -6.38 -2.38 1.71
CA TYR A 121 -7.81 -2.05 1.86
C TYR A 121 -8.56 -2.30 0.55
N VAL A 122 -8.38 -1.42 -0.42
CA VAL A 122 -9.16 -1.35 -1.66
C VAL A 122 -8.25 -1.39 -2.88
N ASN A 123 -8.79 -1.79 -4.03
CA ASN A 123 -8.11 -1.67 -5.29
C ASN A 123 -8.04 -0.20 -5.73
N PRO A 124 -6.85 0.37 -5.98
CA PRO A 124 -6.71 1.79 -6.33
C PRO A 124 -7.23 2.14 -7.73
N GLU A 125 -7.47 1.14 -8.59
CA GLU A 125 -8.11 1.31 -9.91
C GLU A 125 -9.64 1.20 -9.83
N GLY A 126 -10.19 0.83 -8.68
CA GLY A 126 -11.61 0.58 -8.42
C GLY A 126 -11.95 -0.92 -8.37
N PRO A 127 -13.21 -1.29 -8.03
CA PRO A 127 -13.59 -2.68 -7.81
C PRO A 127 -13.27 -3.55 -9.04
N ASN A 128 -12.48 -4.61 -8.85
CA ASN A 128 -12.00 -5.49 -9.91
C ASN A 128 -11.33 -4.74 -11.09
N GLY A 129 -10.63 -3.64 -10.80
CA GLY A 129 -9.94 -2.83 -11.81
C GLY A 129 -10.84 -1.88 -12.61
N VAL A 130 -12.14 -1.82 -12.28
CA VAL A 130 -13.10 -0.95 -12.97
C VAL A 130 -13.11 0.43 -12.32
N PRO A 131 -12.83 1.53 -13.06
CA PRO A 131 -12.71 2.89 -12.51
C PRO A 131 -14.08 3.52 -12.20
N ASP A 132 -14.82 2.92 -11.28
CA ASP A 132 -16.09 3.40 -10.74
C ASP A 132 -15.87 3.99 -9.34
N ALA A 133 -15.84 5.32 -9.25
CA ALA A 133 -15.59 6.04 -8.01
C ALA A 133 -16.71 5.83 -6.96
N ALA A 134 -17.95 5.62 -7.39
CA ALA A 134 -19.07 5.44 -6.47
C ALA A 134 -19.01 4.05 -5.81
N LYS A 135 -18.76 3.00 -6.60
CA LYS A 135 -18.54 1.65 -6.05
C LYS A 135 -17.26 1.57 -5.23
N SER A 136 -16.18 2.23 -5.67
CA SER A 136 -14.94 2.34 -4.88
C SER A 136 -15.18 3.00 -3.52
N ALA A 137 -16.01 4.04 -3.43
CA ALA A 137 -16.36 4.67 -2.15
C ALA A 137 -17.12 3.73 -1.19
N MET A 138 -17.89 2.77 -1.72
CA MET A 138 -18.53 1.73 -0.91
C MET A 138 -17.49 0.77 -0.32
N ASP A 139 -16.57 0.27 -1.17
CA ASP A 139 -15.45 -0.57 -0.75
C ASP A 139 -14.56 0.13 0.29
N VAL A 140 -14.25 1.42 0.09
CA VAL A 140 -13.47 2.22 1.03
C VAL A 140 -14.18 2.29 2.38
N ARG A 141 -15.48 2.60 2.39
CA ARG A 141 -16.23 2.68 3.65
C ARG A 141 -16.26 1.33 4.38
N GLU A 142 -16.56 0.24 3.67
CA GLU A 142 -16.63 -1.09 4.28
C GLU A 142 -15.28 -1.51 4.87
N THR A 143 -14.21 -1.45 4.08
CA THR A 143 -12.89 -1.93 4.51
C THR A 143 -12.31 -1.10 5.65
N PHE A 144 -12.47 0.23 5.63
CA PHE A 144 -12.03 1.08 6.74
C PHE A 144 -12.87 0.85 8.01
N ALA A 145 -14.18 0.67 7.88
CA ALA A 145 -15.03 0.35 9.03
C ALA A 145 -14.63 -0.97 9.69
N ARG A 146 -14.28 -1.99 8.91
CA ARG A 146 -13.74 -3.27 9.42
C ARG A 146 -12.37 -3.13 10.08
N MET A 147 -11.60 -2.11 9.69
CA MET A 147 -10.36 -1.74 10.37
C MET A 147 -10.55 -0.71 11.49
N GLY A 148 -11.79 -0.49 11.94
CA GLY A 148 -12.10 0.33 13.11
C GLY A 148 -12.10 1.83 12.86
N MET A 149 -12.20 2.28 11.61
CA MET A 149 -12.23 3.70 11.24
C MET A 149 -13.63 4.10 10.76
N ASN A 150 -14.13 5.23 11.25
CA ASN A 150 -15.36 5.84 10.73
C ASN A 150 -15.12 6.69 9.46
N ASP A 151 -16.19 7.24 8.87
CA ASP A 151 -16.11 8.07 7.65
C ASP A 151 -15.17 9.28 7.81
N ARG A 152 -15.18 9.95 8.97
CA ARG A 152 -14.33 11.12 9.21
C ARG A 152 -12.86 10.73 9.28
N GLU A 153 -12.54 9.64 9.98
CA GLU A 153 -11.18 9.11 10.10
C GLU A 153 -10.67 8.61 8.74
N THR A 154 -11.55 7.96 7.97
CA THR A 154 -11.26 7.46 6.62
C THR A 154 -10.87 8.60 5.68
N VAL A 155 -11.66 9.68 5.65
CA VAL A 155 -11.34 10.87 4.86
C VAL A 155 -10.05 11.52 5.35
N ALA A 156 -9.88 11.70 6.65
CA ALA A 156 -8.69 12.33 7.22
C ALA A 156 -7.40 11.56 6.91
N LEU A 157 -7.43 10.23 7.01
CA LEU A 157 -6.27 9.38 6.72
C LEU A 157 -5.96 9.36 5.21
N THR A 158 -6.98 9.28 4.35
CA THR A 158 -6.79 9.25 2.89
C THR A 158 -6.23 10.58 2.39
N VAL A 159 -6.86 11.69 2.77
CA VAL A 159 -6.43 13.05 2.39
C VAL A 159 -5.07 13.36 3.00
N GLY A 160 -4.90 13.07 4.28
CA GLY A 160 -3.65 13.34 5.00
C GLY A 160 -2.47 12.57 4.43
N GLY A 161 -2.66 11.28 4.14
CA GLY A 161 -1.63 10.44 3.54
C GLY A 161 -1.27 10.85 2.11
N HIS A 162 -2.27 11.05 1.24
CA HIS A 162 -2.05 11.40 -0.16
C HIS A 162 -1.66 12.87 -0.40
N THR A 163 -1.59 13.69 0.65
CA THR A 163 -0.94 15.02 0.56
C THR A 163 0.55 14.91 0.26
N PHE A 164 1.17 13.77 0.56
CA PHE A 164 2.59 13.52 0.39
C PHE A 164 2.90 12.51 -0.72
N GLY A 165 4.10 12.64 -1.28
CA GLY A 165 4.69 11.65 -2.17
C GLY A 165 4.01 11.54 -3.54
N LYS A 166 4.17 10.36 -4.13
CA LYS A 166 3.69 10.03 -5.47
C LYS A 166 3.52 8.51 -5.64
N MET A 167 2.82 8.12 -6.69
CA MET A 167 2.77 6.74 -7.20
C MET A 167 3.86 6.52 -8.26
N HIS A 168 4.18 5.25 -8.53
CA HIS A 168 5.25 4.86 -9.44
C HIS A 168 4.78 3.77 -10.42
N GLY A 169 4.85 4.08 -11.71
CA GLY A 169 4.29 3.29 -12.82
C GLY A 169 4.87 3.66 -14.18
N ASN A 170 6.11 4.17 -14.22
CA ASN A 170 6.76 4.66 -15.44
C ASN A 170 7.67 3.59 -16.08
N GLY A 171 7.08 2.68 -16.85
CA GLY A 171 7.80 1.65 -17.63
C GLY A 171 6.87 0.51 -18.04
N PRO A 172 7.33 -0.61 -18.62
CA PRO A 172 6.47 -1.74 -18.97
C PRO A 172 6.28 -2.69 -17.78
N ALA A 173 5.11 -3.33 -17.68
CA ALA A 173 4.75 -4.13 -16.50
C ALA A 173 5.62 -5.39 -16.35
N ASP A 174 6.03 -5.98 -17.48
CA ASP A 174 6.90 -7.16 -17.55
C ASP A 174 8.36 -6.88 -17.19
N ALA A 175 8.75 -5.62 -16.96
CA ALA A 175 10.07 -5.28 -16.48
C ALA A 175 10.26 -5.55 -14.98
N VAL A 176 9.19 -5.68 -14.20
CA VAL A 176 9.24 -5.92 -12.75
C VAL A 176 9.39 -7.42 -12.49
N GLY A 177 10.47 -7.81 -11.82
CA GLY A 177 10.72 -9.18 -11.40
C GLY A 177 9.87 -9.66 -10.22
N GLY A 178 10.10 -10.91 -9.80
CA GLY A 178 9.38 -11.56 -8.70
C GLY A 178 9.52 -10.85 -7.36
N ALA A 179 8.60 -11.13 -6.43
CA ALA A 179 8.58 -10.55 -5.09
C ALA A 179 9.78 -11.04 -4.22
N PRO A 180 10.03 -10.47 -3.02
CA PRO A 180 11.16 -10.86 -2.19
C PRO A 180 11.29 -12.36 -1.87
N GLU A 181 10.19 -13.10 -1.69
CA GLU A 181 10.23 -14.56 -1.47
C GLU A 181 10.51 -15.37 -2.75
N GLU A 182 10.41 -14.74 -3.92
CA GLU A 182 10.76 -15.32 -5.23
C GLU A 182 12.14 -14.85 -5.72
N ALA A 183 12.74 -13.92 -4.99
CA ALA A 183 14.03 -13.32 -5.31
C ALA A 183 15.16 -14.36 -5.19
N LYS A 184 16.18 -14.19 -6.02
CA LYS A 184 17.37 -15.06 -5.95
C LYS A 184 18.16 -14.76 -4.69
N ILE A 185 18.90 -15.74 -4.20
CA ILE A 185 19.74 -15.58 -2.99
C ILE A 185 20.74 -14.41 -3.10
N ASN A 186 21.26 -14.12 -4.30
CA ASN A 186 22.19 -13.01 -4.54
C ASN A 186 21.51 -11.62 -4.55
N GLU A 187 20.17 -11.57 -4.52
CA GLU A 187 19.39 -10.34 -4.36
C GLU A 187 19.17 -9.98 -2.87
N MET A 188 19.62 -10.86 -1.97
CA MET A 188 19.76 -10.59 -0.53
C MET A 188 18.46 -10.07 0.12
N GLY A 189 17.34 -10.74 -0.18
CA GLY A 189 16.01 -10.44 0.38
C GLY A 189 15.38 -9.15 -0.13
N VAL A 190 15.78 -8.68 -1.32
CA VAL A 190 15.18 -7.56 -2.06
C VAL A 190 14.52 -8.13 -3.31
N GLY A 191 13.25 -7.81 -3.55
CA GLY A 191 12.47 -8.30 -4.69
C GLY A 191 12.19 -7.22 -5.73
N TRP A 192 11.22 -7.47 -6.61
CA TRP A 192 10.70 -6.51 -7.60
C TRP A 192 11.78 -5.81 -8.41
N ALA A 193 12.85 -6.54 -8.76
CA ALA A 193 13.95 -5.99 -9.53
C ALA A 193 13.43 -5.49 -10.89
N ASN A 194 13.53 -4.19 -11.13
CA ASN A 194 13.06 -3.56 -12.36
C ASN A 194 14.19 -3.52 -13.40
N LYS A 195 13.95 -4.15 -14.55
CA LYS A 195 14.90 -4.23 -15.67
C LYS A 195 14.75 -3.11 -16.70
N HIS A 196 13.77 -2.23 -16.53
CA HIS A 196 13.55 -1.10 -17.42
C HIS A 196 14.54 0.02 -17.10
N GLU A 197 15.39 0.37 -18.08
CA GLU A 197 16.41 1.41 -17.95
C GLU A 197 17.28 1.21 -16.70
N THR A 198 17.29 2.17 -15.77
CA THR A 198 18.03 2.02 -14.50
C THR A 198 17.23 1.27 -13.43
N GLY A 199 15.93 1.09 -13.61
CA GLY A 199 15.00 0.54 -12.63
C GLY A 199 14.74 1.43 -11.40
N LEU A 200 15.38 2.61 -11.34
CA LEU A 200 15.43 3.51 -10.19
C LEU A 200 14.99 4.94 -10.58
N GLY A 201 14.65 5.75 -9.59
CA GLY A 201 14.32 7.17 -9.80
C GLY A 201 13.11 7.36 -10.71
N GLU A 202 13.31 8.01 -11.86
CA GLU A 202 12.24 8.26 -12.83
C GLU A 202 11.68 6.98 -13.48
N TYR A 203 12.41 5.87 -13.44
CA TYR A 203 12.00 4.58 -14.01
C TYR A 203 11.42 3.63 -12.95
N THR A 204 11.16 4.10 -11.73
CA THR A 204 10.58 3.26 -10.67
C THR A 204 9.16 2.81 -11.04
N ILE A 205 8.88 1.52 -10.81
CA ILE A 205 7.55 0.92 -10.96
C ILE A 205 7.21 0.23 -9.65
N THR A 206 6.03 0.53 -9.09
CA THR A 206 5.49 -0.09 -7.87
C THR A 206 4.05 -0.54 -8.10
N SER A 207 3.10 0.41 -8.07
CA SER A 207 1.67 0.12 -8.24
C SER A 207 1.22 0.15 -9.70
N GLY A 208 2.03 0.70 -10.59
CA GLY A 208 1.66 0.92 -12.00
C GLY A 208 0.88 2.21 -12.26
N LEU A 209 0.30 2.83 -11.24
CA LEU A 209 -0.15 4.23 -11.25
C LEU A 209 1.03 5.20 -11.18
N GLU A 210 0.94 6.37 -11.80
CA GLU A 210 2.04 7.34 -11.91
C GLU A 210 1.58 8.77 -11.61
N GLY A 211 2.40 9.51 -10.85
CA GLY A 211 2.21 10.93 -10.58
C GLY A 211 2.04 11.26 -9.11
N ALA A 212 2.03 12.56 -8.78
CA ALA A 212 1.76 13.07 -7.45
C ALA A 212 0.35 13.68 -7.40
N TRP A 213 -0.27 13.71 -6.22
CA TRP A 213 -1.57 14.39 -6.04
C TRP A 213 -1.42 15.90 -5.80
N THR A 214 -0.28 16.33 -5.26
CA THR A 214 -0.02 17.71 -4.86
C THR A 214 1.18 18.29 -5.63
N PRO A 215 1.21 19.62 -5.89
CA PRO A 215 2.38 20.29 -6.44
C PRO A 215 3.56 20.37 -5.46
N THR A 216 3.31 20.07 -4.19
CA THR A 216 4.23 20.19 -3.05
C THR A 216 4.34 18.85 -2.28
N PRO A 217 4.73 17.74 -2.93
CA PRO A 217 4.61 16.38 -2.39
C PRO A 217 5.47 16.09 -1.14
N THR A 218 6.30 17.05 -0.70
CA THR A 218 7.15 16.93 0.50
C THR A 218 6.80 17.97 1.56
N LYS A 219 5.62 18.61 1.46
CA LYS A 219 5.17 19.63 2.40
C LYS A 219 3.70 19.42 2.74
N TRP A 220 3.39 19.58 4.03
CA TRP A 220 2.01 19.61 4.50
C TRP A 220 1.32 20.91 4.09
N ASP A 221 0.21 20.78 3.37
CA ASP A 221 -0.72 21.85 3.04
C ASP A 221 -2.09 21.25 2.64
N ASN A 222 -3.00 22.09 2.15
CA ASN A 222 -4.35 21.68 1.77
C ASN A 222 -4.51 21.40 0.26
N THR A 223 -3.41 21.35 -0.49
CA THR A 223 -3.47 21.34 -1.96
C THR A 223 -4.04 20.04 -2.52
N TYR A 224 -4.06 18.93 -1.77
CA TYR A 224 -4.78 17.71 -2.17
C TYR A 224 -6.28 17.99 -2.37
N LEU A 225 -6.94 18.58 -1.37
CA LEU A 225 -8.37 18.89 -1.42
C LEU A 225 -8.65 19.97 -2.47
N GLU A 226 -7.79 21.00 -2.52
CA GLU A 226 -7.90 22.04 -3.55
C GLU A 226 -7.82 21.42 -4.94
N THR A 227 -6.89 20.50 -5.19
CA THR A 227 -6.71 19.84 -6.49
C THR A 227 -7.93 18.98 -6.84
N ILE A 228 -8.41 18.14 -5.92
CA ILE A 228 -9.56 17.25 -6.16
C ILE A 228 -10.85 18.03 -6.44
N PHE A 229 -11.10 19.14 -5.74
CA PHE A 229 -12.34 19.91 -5.89
C PHE A 229 -12.30 21.01 -6.97
N SER A 230 -11.12 21.45 -7.41
CA SER A 230 -10.99 22.52 -8.42
C SER A 230 -10.95 22.03 -9.87
N HIS A 231 -10.82 20.72 -10.10
CA HIS A 231 -10.66 20.13 -11.43
C HIS A 231 -11.79 19.17 -11.77
N GLU A 232 -12.08 19.06 -13.06
CA GLU A 232 -12.80 17.92 -13.62
C GLU A 232 -11.82 16.79 -13.93
N TRP A 233 -12.13 15.58 -13.47
CA TRP A 233 -11.27 14.41 -13.64
C TRP A 233 -11.77 13.52 -14.76
N LYS A 234 -10.83 13.00 -15.56
CA LYS A 234 -11.10 12.03 -16.63
C LYS A 234 -10.24 10.80 -16.43
N VAL A 235 -10.84 9.63 -16.64
CA VAL A 235 -10.12 8.35 -16.61
C VAL A 235 -9.06 8.34 -17.71
N LYS A 236 -7.82 8.00 -17.34
CA LYS A 236 -6.70 7.85 -18.26
C LYS A 236 -5.85 6.67 -17.84
N LYS A 237 -5.31 5.93 -18.82
CA LYS A 237 -4.33 4.88 -18.56
C LYS A 237 -2.97 5.49 -18.18
N SER A 238 -2.33 4.90 -17.19
CA SER A 238 -0.96 5.22 -16.77
C SER A 238 0.04 4.96 -17.91
N PRO A 239 1.27 5.54 -17.85
CA PRO A 239 2.37 5.19 -18.77
C PRO A 239 2.75 3.71 -18.77
N LEU A 240 2.35 2.95 -17.74
CA LEU A 240 2.59 1.51 -17.65
C LEU A 240 2.05 0.76 -18.88
N ALA A 241 2.94 0.40 -19.82
CA ALA A 241 2.60 -0.33 -21.02
C ALA A 241 2.33 -1.80 -20.66
N GLN A 242 1.12 -2.28 -20.92
CA GLN A 242 0.75 -3.69 -20.76
C GLN A 242 1.25 -4.49 -21.97
N THR A 243 1.97 -5.58 -21.74
CA THR A 243 2.16 -6.65 -22.72
C THR A 243 1.17 -7.76 -22.40
N SER A 244 0.13 -7.89 -23.22
CA SER A 244 -0.85 -8.99 -23.31
C SER A 244 -1.41 -9.60 -22.01
N GLY A 245 -2.69 -9.30 -21.73
CA GLY A 245 -3.55 -10.09 -20.85
C GLY A 245 -3.68 -9.50 -19.45
N ASN A 246 -4.88 -8.98 -19.17
CA ASN A 246 -5.38 -8.50 -17.87
C ASN A 246 -4.73 -7.22 -17.31
N ARG A 247 -5.49 -6.12 -17.37
CA ARG A 247 -6.02 -5.47 -16.16
C ARG A 247 -7.50 -5.29 -16.34
#